data_AF-A0A9E5YIJ7-F1
#
_entry.id   AF-A0A9E5YIJ7-F1
#
_cell.length_a   1.000
_cell.length_b   1.000
_cell.length_c   1.000
_cell.angle_alpha   90.00
_cell.angle_beta   90.00
_cell.angle_gamma   90.00
#
_symmetry.space_group_name_H-M   'P 1'
#
loop_
_entity.id
_entity.type
_entity.pdbx_description
1 polymer ?
#
loop_
_entity_poly.entity_id
_entity_poly.type
_entity_poly.pdbx_seq_one_letter_code
_entity_poly.pdbx_strand_id
1 'polypeptide(L)'
;MPLEIIEKRLQKLADKKTAETLQKFFKTGPGEYGEGNANKKKGIYELYLKNSRHVNSWDLVDGSAAHIVGTFLMDKSKAPLCRLAASKNLWQRRIAIIATFHFIKNGQFSETLKISKLLLTDKEDLIHKAVGWMLREVGKRDMLTSEAFLKEHYRVMPRTMLRYAIEKFPEPHRQKYLKGEI
;
A
#
# COMPACT_ATOMS: atom_id res chain seq x y z
N MET A 1 3.51 5.58 -13.58
CA MET A 1 2.27 5.99 -14.29
C MET A 1 2.24 7.50 -14.29
N PRO A 2 2.10 8.18 -15.44
CA PRO A 2 1.99 9.64 -15.53
C PRO A 2 0.79 10.17 -14.73
N LEU A 3 0.90 11.36 -14.13
CA LEU A 3 -0.12 11.95 -13.25
C LEU A 3 -1.42 12.25 -13.97
N GLU A 4 -1.36 12.65 -15.23
CA GLU A 4 -2.54 12.80 -16.09
C GLU A 4 -3.40 11.52 -16.14
N ILE A 5 -2.79 10.34 -15.98
CA ILE A 5 -3.52 9.07 -15.96
C ILE A 5 -4.18 8.85 -14.59
N ILE A 6 -3.49 9.17 -13.49
CA ILE A 6 -4.05 9.07 -12.13
C ILE A 6 -5.22 10.05 -11.98
N GLU A 7 -5.03 11.28 -12.45
CA GLU A 7 -6.01 12.35 -12.50
C GLU A 7 -7.26 11.95 -13.30
N LYS A 8 -7.08 11.51 -14.55
CA LYS A 8 -8.19 11.05 -15.40
C LYS A 8 -8.91 9.84 -14.80
N ARG A 9 -8.20 8.91 -14.14
CA ARG A 9 -8.81 7.75 -13.47
C ARG A 9 -9.59 8.17 -12.24
N LEU A 10 -9.04 9.06 -11.43
CA LEU A 10 -9.70 9.65 -10.27
C LEU A 10 -10.96 10.41 -10.67
N GLN A 11 -10.94 11.16 -11.77
CA GLN A 11 -12.12 11.81 -12.33
C GLN A 11 -13.18 10.84 -12.84
N LYS A 12 -12.75 9.74 -13.48
CA LYS A 12 -13.67 8.77 -14.06
C LYS A 12 -14.38 7.92 -12.99
N LEU A 13 -13.73 7.71 -11.85
CA LEU A 13 -14.25 6.95 -10.71
C LEU A 13 -15.03 7.81 -9.71
N ALA A 14 -14.85 9.12 -9.76
CA ALA A 14 -15.51 10.03 -8.84
C ALA A 14 -16.75 10.66 -9.49
N ASP A 15 -17.74 11.04 -8.67
CA ASP A 15 -18.89 11.80 -9.17
C ASP A 15 -18.44 13.13 -9.81
N LYS A 16 -19.30 13.75 -10.61
CA LYS A 16 -18.98 14.96 -11.37
C LYS A 16 -18.31 16.05 -10.53
N LYS A 17 -18.71 16.19 -9.26
CA LYS A 17 -18.20 17.20 -8.31
C LYS A 17 -16.81 16.86 -7.79
N THR A 18 -16.56 15.59 -7.53
CA THR A 18 -15.28 15.07 -7.06
C THR A 18 -14.28 14.96 -8.22
N ALA A 19 -14.75 14.63 -9.42
CA ALA A 19 -13.98 14.68 -10.65
C ALA A 19 -13.50 16.10 -10.95
N GLU A 20 -14.39 17.09 -10.96
CA GLU A 20 -14.02 18.51 -11.12
C GLU A 20 -13.04 18.99 -10.05
N THR A 21 -13.15 18.48 -8.82
CA THR A 21 -12.20 18.76 -7.75
C THR A 21 -10.85 18.13 -8.07
N LEU A 22 -10.78 16.86 -8.44
CA LEU A 22 -9.52 16.19 -8.77
C LEU A 22 -8.87 16.85 -10.02
N GLN A 23 -9.66 17.26 -11.00
CA GLN A 23 -9.25 17.92 -12.26
C GLN A 23 -8.65 19.32 -12.12
N LYS A 24 -9.02 20.04 -11.06
CA LYS A 24 -8.41 21.32 -10.71
C LYS A 24 -7.13 21.15 -9.88
N PHE A 25 -6.94 19.99 -9.24
CA PHE A 25 -5.88 19.75 -8.26
C PHE A 25 -4.66 19.00 -8.84
N PHE A 26 -4.83 18.27 -9.94
CA PHE A 26 -3.74 17.55 -10.61
C PHE A 26 -3.12 18.30 -11.79
N LYS A 27 -3.77 19.37 -12.30
CA LYS A 27 -3.11 20.33 -13.20
C LYS A 27 -2.08 21.17 -12.45
N THR A 28 -0.80 20.84 -12.59
CA THR A 28 0.30 21.72 -12.20
C THR A 28 1.41 21.63 -13.24
N GLY A 29 1.86 22.79 -13.74
CA GLY A 29 2.94 22.92 -14.70
C GLY A 29 4.30 22.39 -14.25
N PRO A 30 5.38 22.66 -15.00
CA PRO A 30 6.40 21.66 -15.29
C PRO A 30 7.22 21.15 -14.09
N GLY A 31 7.00 19.88 -13.71
CA GLY A 31 7.77 19.10 -12.72
C GLY A 31 6.95 18.15 -11.84
N GLU A 32 5.66 18.46 -11.68
CA GLU A 32 4.58 17.67 -11.05
C GLU A 32 4.85 17.09 -9.61
N TYR A 33 3.97 16.21 -9.09
CA TYR A 33 3.66 16.05 -7.65
C TYR A 33 4.85 16.07 -6.67
N GLY A 34 5.05 17.24 -6.05
CA GLY A 34 6.17 17.49 -5.16
C GLY A 34 6.52 18.97 -5.06
N GLU A 35 6.25 19.73 -6.12
CA GLU A 35 6.46 21.17 -6.18
C GLU A 35 5.30 21.95 -5.55
N GLY A 36 5.14 21.75 -4.25
CA GLY A 36 4.14 22.42 -3.45
C GLY A 36 4.59 22.48 -2.01
N ASN A 37 4.42 23.65 -1.38
CA ASN A 37 4.67 23.83 0.04
C ASN A 37 3.91 22.77 0.88
N ALA A 38 4.36 22.54 2.12
CA ALA A 38 3.81 21.50 3.00
C ALA A 38 2.26 21.51 3.10
N ASN A 39 1.63 22.68 2.94
CA ASN A 39 0.18 22.85 2.97
C ASN A 39 -0.52 22.17 1.79
N LYS A 40 0.03 22.23 0.57
CA LYS A 40 -0.54 21.52 -0.58
C LYS A 40 -0.51 20.01 -0.37
N LYS A 41 0.65 19.45 0.04
CA LYS A 41 0.80 18.01 0.33
C LYS A 41 -0.19 17.52 1.39
N LYS A 42 -0.41 18.34 2.43
CA LYS A 42 -1.40 18.07 3.48
C LYS A 42 -2.83 18.05 2.92
N GLY A 43 -3.24 19.09 2.18
CA GLY A 43 -4.59 19.17 1.62
C GLY A 43 -4.92 18.01 0.70
N ILE A 44 -3.96 17.56 -0.10
CA ILE A 44 -4.10 16.37 -0.94
C ILE A 44 -4.31 15.12 -0.10
N TYR A 45 -3.43 14.89 0.87
CA TYR A 45 -3.49 13.71 1.73
C TYR A 45 -4.86 13.64 2.43
N GLU A 46 -5.33 14.77 2.96
CA GLU A 46 -6.64 14.88 3.61
C GLU A 46 -7.78 14.60 2.62
N LEU A 47 -7.73 15.16 1.41
CA LEU A 47 -8.71 14.91 0.37
C LEU A 47 -8.75 13.43 -0.03
N TYR A 48 -7.58 12.80 -0.22
CA TYR A 48 -7.46 11.39 -0.57
C TYR A 48 -8.09 10.49 0.51
N LEU A 49 -7.78 10.74 1.78
CA LEU A 49 -8.36 9.96 2.87
C LEU A 49 -9.85 10.22 3.07
N LYS A 50 -10.31 11.48 2.93
CA LYS A 50 -11.73 11.83 3.02
C LYS A 50 -12.56 11.10 1.97
N ASN A 51 -12.02 10.92 0.76
CA ASN A 51 -12.70 10.25 -0.36
C ASN A 51 -12.41 8.75 -0.45
N SER A 52 -11.55 8.19 0.41
CA SER A 52 -11.14 6.79 0.36
C SER A 52 -12.30 5.77 0.41
N ARG A 53 -13.46 6.17 0.95
CA ARG A 53 -14.68 5.33 0.96
C ARG A 53 -15.33 5.17 -0.42
N HIS A 54 -15.06 6.07 -1.35
CA HIS A 54 -15.57 6.05 -2.72
C HIS A 54 -14.62 5.39 -3.70
N VAL A 55 -13.41 5.02 -3.25
CA VAL A 55 -12.48 4.22 -4.05
C VAL A 55 -13.09 2.84 -4.26
N ASN A 56 -13.06 2.35 -5.50
CA ASN A 56 -13.62 1.06 -5.89
C ASN A 56 -12.69 0.25 -6.81
N SER A 57 -11.42 0.65 -6.95
CA SER A 57 -10.51 0.01 -7.89
C SER A 57 -9.08 -0.11 -7.37
N TRP A 58 -8.47 -1.28 -7.61
CA TRP A 58 -7.15 -1.63 -7.11
C TRP A 58 -6.03 -0.87 -7.82
N ASP A 59 -6.20 -0.60 -9.12
CA ASP A 59 -5.24 0.15 -9.93
C ASP A 59 -5.08 1.59 -9.42
N LEU A 60 -6.16 2.21 -8.96
CA LEU A 60 -6.13 3.53 -8.37
C LEU A 60 -5.32 3.51 -7.07
N VAL A 61 -5.61 2.57 -6.17
CA VAL A 61 -4.88 2.45 -4.89
C VAL A 61 -3.40 2.20 -5.16
N ASP A 62 -3.08 1.22 -5.99
CA ASP A 62 -1.71 0.78 -6.28
C ASP A 62 -0.88 1.86 -6.98
N GLY A 63 -1.51 2.67 -7.83
CA GLY A 63 -0.87 3.79 -8.51
C GLY A 63 -0.69 5.05 -7.66
N SER A 64 -1.40 5.19 -6.53
CA SER A 64 -1.48 6.46 -5.80
C SER A 64 -1.07 6.41 -4.33
N ALA A 65 -1.40 5.34 -3.59
CA ALA A 65 -1.30 5.33 -2.13
C ALA A 65 0.15 5.53 -1.63
N ALA A 66 1.14 4.91 -2.29
CA ALA A 66 2.54 5.12 -1.96
C ALA A 66 3.00 6.57 -2.19
N HIS A 67 2.53 7.20 -3.27
CA HIS A 67 2.92 8.54 -3.68
C HIS A 67 2.22 9.66 -2.91
N ILE A 68 1.03 9.40 -2.39
CA ILE A 68 0.23 10.38 -1.65
C ILE A 68 0.32 10.13 -0.15
N VAL A 69 -0.13 8.95 0.30
CA VAL A 69 -0.21 8.62 1.72
C VAL A 69 1.18 8.26 2.26
N GLY A 70 1.93 7.45 1.52
CA GLY A 70 3.28 7.05 1.90
C GLY A 70 4.23 8.24 2.03
N THR A 71 4.33 9.08 1.00
CA THR A 71 5.18 10.28 1.03
C THR A 71 4.79 11.24 2.16
N PHE A 72 3.51 11.54 2.32
CA PHE A 72 3.04 12.51 3.32
C PHE A 72 3.34 12.05 4.75
N LEU A 73 3.22 10.74 5.00
CA LEU A 73 3.41 10.17 6.33
C LEU A 73 4.87 9.87 6.64
N MET A 74 5.84 10.02 5.73
CA MET A 74 7.24 9.60 5.93
C MET A 74 7.81 10.04 7.29
N ASP A 75 7.72 11.33 7.58
CA ASP A 75 8.28 11.93 8.80
C ASP A 75 7.19 12.27 9.81
N LYS A 76 6.11 11.47 9.84
CA LYS A 76 4.92 11.72 10.68
C LYS A 76 4.46 10.46 11.37
N SER A 77 3.55 10.63 12.33
CA SER A 77 2.86 9.51 12.97
C SER A 77 2.15 8.63 11.94
N LYS A 78 2.39 7.32 12.04
CA LYS A 78 1.83 6.28 11.16
C LYS A 78 0.50 5.73 11.67
N ALA A 79 -0.04 6.32 12.75
CA ALA A 79 -1.36 5.98 13.29
C ALA A 79 -2.49 5.98 12.24
N PRO A 80 -2.51 6.87 11.22
CA PRO A 80 -3.50 6.79 10.15
C PRO A 80 -3.51 5.45 9.41
N LEU A 81 -2.34 4.84 9.16
CA LEU A 81 -2.25 3.54 8.49
C LEU A 81 -2.86 2.43 9.34
N CYS A 82 -2.63 2.44 10.66
CA CYS A 82 -3.23 1.48 11.57
C CYS A 82 -4.77 1.61 11.58
N ARG A 83 -5.30 2.84 11.57
CA ARG A 83 -6.75 3.08 11.48
C ARG A 83 -7.34 2.58 10.16
N LEU A 84 -6.63 2.79 9.06
CA LEU A 84 -7.04 2.30 7.74
C LEU A 84 -7.04 0.76 7.68
N ALA A 85 -6.00 0.12 8.24
CA ALA A 85 -5.90 -1.34 8.30
C ALA A 85 -7.01 -1.98 9.14
N ALA A 86 -7.50 -1.30 10.18
CA ALA A 86 -8.61 -1.75 11.01
C ALA A 86 -10.01 -1.50 10.39
N SER A 87 -10.09 -0.87 9.21
CA SER A 87 -11.37 -0.52 8.60
C SER A 87 -12.10 -1.73 8.01
N LYS A 88 -13.44 -1.71 8.06
CA LYS A 88 -14.28 -2.68 7.32
C LYS A 88 -14.19 -2.52 5.80
N ASN A 89 -13.72 -1.38 5.30
CA ASN A 89 -13.60 -1.11 3.87
C ASN A 89 -12.30 -1.69 3.28
N LEU A 90 -12.43 -2.57 2.27
CA LEU A 90 -11.32 -3.23 1.58
C LEU A 90 -10.27 -2.22 1.07
N TRP A 91 -10.71 -1.16 0.40
CA TRP A 91 -9.81 -0.20 -0.23
C TRP A 91 -9.02 0.61 0.80
N GLN A 92 -9.62 0.93 1.94
CA GLN A 92 -8.89 1.56 3.05
C GLN A 92 -7.80 0.63 3.60
N ARG A 93 -8.09 -0.66 3.81
CA ARG A 93 -7.07 -1.63 4.22
C ARG A 93 -5.97 -1.79 3.18
N ARG A 94 -6.33 -1.79 1.89
CA ARG A 94 -5.35 -1.82 0.78
C ARG A 94 -4.47 -0.57 0.76
N ILE A 95 -5.05 0.62 0.95
CA ILE A 95 -4.30 1.87 1.07
C ILE A 95 -3.29 1.77 2.22
N ALA A 96 -3.70 1.21 3.36
CA ALA A 96 -2.84 1.08 4.54
C ALA A 96 -1.53 0.34 4.22
N ILE A 97 -1.63 -0.78 3.50
CA ILE A 97 -0.46 -1.61 3.16
C ILE A 97 0.31 -1.08 1.95
N ILE A 98 -0.37 -0.62 0.89
CA ILE A 98 0.31 -0.09 -0.31
C ILE A 98 1.06 1.21 -0.01
N ALA A 99 0.53 2.05 0.89
CA ALA A 99 1.23 3.27 1.31
C ALA A 99 2.63 2.99 1.88
N THR A 100 2.83 1.84 2.54
CA THR A 100 4.13 1.49 3.12
C THR A 100 5.19 1.19 2.08
N PHE A 101 4.82 1.00 0.80
CA PHE A 101 5.81 0.83 -0.27
C PHE A 101 6.79 2.00 -0.36
N HIS A 102 6.34 3.21 -0.02
CA HIS A 102 7.22 4.36 0.06
C HIS A 102 8.28 4.19 1.17
N PHE A 103 7.91 3.66 2.34
CA PHE A 103 8.84 3.41 3.44
C PHE A 103 9.83 2.31 3.10
N ILE A 104 9.35 1.22 2.47
CA ILE A 104 10.19 0.11 1.99
C ILE A 104 11.26 0.64 1.03
N LYS A 105 10.91 1.52 0.10
CA LYS A 105 11.87 2.15 -0.84
C LYS A 105 12.94 2.99 -0.13
N ASN A 106 12.69 3.45 1.08
CA ASN A 106 13.61 4.23 1.90
C ASN A 106 14.22 3.40 3.05
N GLY A 107 14.19 2.06 2.95
CA GLY A 107 14.83 1.17 3.94
C GLY A 107 14.08 1.05 5.28
N GLN A 108 12.86 1.57 5.38
CA GLN A 108 12.03 1.49 6.59
C GLN A 108 10.98 0.37 6.45
N PHE A 109 11.10 -0.68 7.27
CA PHE A 109 10.28 -1.89 7.13
C PHE A 109 9.29 -2.11 8.28
N SER A 110 9.51 -1.51 9.45
CA SER A 110 8.72 -1.70 10.67
C SER A 110 7.21 -1.54 10.46
N GLU A 111 6.83 -0.46 9.77
CA GLU A 111 5.43 -0.14 9.47
C GLU A 111 4.80 -1.17 8.55
N THR A 112 5.54 -1.63 7.53
CA THR A 112 5.07 -2.67 6.62
C THR A 112 4.79 -3.96 7.37
N LEU A 113 5.70 -4.40 8.24
CA LEU A 113 5.54 -5.62 9.03
C LEU A 113 4.37 -5.49 10.02
N LYS A 114 4.26 -4.33 10.68
CA LYS A 114 3.14 -4.02 11.60
C LYS A 114 1.79 -4.09 10.90
N ILE A 115 1.64 -3.42 9.75
CA ILE A 115 0.38 -3.46 8.98
C ILE A 115 0.12 -4.86 8.42
N SER A 116 1.15 -5.58 7.97
CA SER A 116 1.03 -6.96 7.51
C SER A 116 0.51 -7.89 8.61
N LYS A 117 0.97 -7.72 9.85
CA LYS A 117 0.49 -8.47 11.02
C LYS A 117 -0.98 -8.18 11.34
N LEU A 118 -1.41 -6.91 11.23
CA LEU A 118 -2.82 -6.54 11.42
C LEU A 118 -3.75 -7.13 10.35
N LEU A 119 -3.25 -7.29 9.13
CA LEU A 119 -4.00 -7.82 7.98
C LEU A 119 -3.76 -9.31 7.72
N LEU A 120 -3.09 -10.00 8.65
CA LEU A 120 -2.61 -11.36 8.45
C LEU A 120 -3.75 -12.35 8.16
N THR A 121 -4.88 -12.16 8.83
CA THR A 121 -6.08 -13.00 8.71
C THR A 121 -7.23 -12.27 8.02
N ASP A 122 -6.93 -11.30 7.14
CA ASP A 122 -7.95 -10.68 6.31
C ASP A 122 -8.70 -11.76 5.50
N LYS A 123 -9.94 -11.50 5.10
CA LYS A 123 -10.74 -12.45 4.31
C LYS A 123 -10.64 -12.18 2.80
N GLU A 124 -10.18 -11.00 2.42
CA GLU A 124 -10.19 -10.53 1.05
C GLU A 124 -8.90 -10.91 0.31
N ASP A 125 -9.01 -11.67 -0.79
CA ASP A 125 -7.86 -12.09 -1.61
C ASP A 125 -7.05 -10.90 -2.15
N LEU A 126 -7.72 -9.78 -2.45
CA LEU A 126 -7.03 -8.55 -2.86
C LEU A 126 -6.09 -8.03 -1.76
N ILE A 127 -6.46 -8.15 -0.48
CA ILE A 127 -5.59 -7.77 0.63
C ILE A 127 -4.44 -8.75 0.78
N HIS A 128 -4.69 -10.06 0.63
CA HIS A 128 -3.63 -11.08 0.65
C HIS A 128 -2.55 -10.81 -0.38
N LYS A 129 -2.94 -10.48 -1.62
CA LYS A 129 -2.01 -10.11 -2.69
C LYS A 129 -1.21 -8.86 -2.35
N ALA A 130 -1.84 -7.84 -1.77
CA ALA A 130 -1.16 -6.60 -1.40
C ALA A 130 -0.15 -6.81 -0.26
N VAL A 131 -0.54 -7.53 0.80
CA VAL A 131 0.35 -7.86 1.93
C VAL A 131 1.51 -8.73 1.45
N GLY A 132 1.23 -9.81 0.72
CA GLY A 132 2.26 -10.68 0.17
C GLY A 132 3.22 -9.92 -0.77
N TRP A 133 2.69 -9.00 -1.59
CA TRP A 133 3.54 -8.15 -2.43
C TRP A 133 4.44 -7.24 -1.57
N MET A 134 3.92 -6.56 -0.55
CA MET A 134 4.77 -5.70 0.28
C MET A 134 5.83 -6.48 1.06
N LEU A 135 5.51 -7.68 1.56
CA LEU A 135 6.50 -8.56 2.19
C LEU A 135 7.60 -9.02 1.19
N ARG A 136 7.22 -9.30 -0.06
CA ARG A 136 8.17 -9.55 -1.15
C ARG A 136 9.06 -8.34 -1.43
N GLU A 137 8.50 -7.12 -1.40
CA GLU A 137 9.27 -5.89 -1.58
C GLU A 137 10.24 -5.60 -0.42
N VAL A 138 9.88 -5.98 0.81
CA VAL A 138 10.83 -6.01 1.94
C VAL A 138 11.93 -7.02 1.64
N GLY A 139 11.59 -8.27 1.30
CA GLY A 139 12.58 -9.34 1.08
C GLY A 139 13.56 -9.07 -0.07
N LYS A 140 13.16 -8.28 -1.08
CA LYS A 140 14.07 -7.81 -2.14
C LYS A 140 15.16 -6.85 -1.64
N ARG A 141 14.94 -6.19 -0.50
CA ARG A 141 15.84 -5.18 0.07
C ARG A 141 16.55 -5.70 1.31
N ASP A 142 15.83 -6.44 2.13
CA ASP A 142 16.31 -7.10 3.34
C ASP A 142 15.61 -8.45 3.50
N MET A 143 16.31 -9.49 3.07
CA MET A 143 15.82 -10.87 3.13
C MET A 143 15.67 -11.34 4.58
N LEU A 144 16.60 -10.98 5.47
CA LEU A 144 16.59 -11.45 6.85
C LEU A 144 15.35 -10.93 7.60
N THR A 145 15.05 -9.65 7.42
CA THR A 145 13.86 -9.03 8.02
C THR A 145 12.56 -9.65 7.50
N SER A 146 12.45 -9.89 6.19
CA SER A 146 11.26 -10.53 5.60
C SER A 146 11.11 -11.98 6.05
N GLU A 147 12.20 -12.75 6.02
CA GLU A 147 12.19 -14.16 6.41
C GLU A 147 11.89 -14.34 7.90
N ALA A 148 12.39 -13.48 8.78
CA ALA A 148 12.06 -13.51 10.21
C ALA A 148 10.55 -13.37 10.44
N PHE A 149 9.90 -12.41 9.76
CA PHE A 149 8.46 -12.24 9.81
C PHE A 149 7.72 -13.47 9.27
N LEU A 150 8.18 -14.03 8.15
CA LEU A 150 7.55 -15.21 7.55
C LEU A 150 7.67 -16.44 8.45
N LYS A 151 8.82 -16.69 9.06
CA LYS A 151 9.02 -17.80 10.02
C LYS A 151 8.03 -17.75 11.19
N GLU A 152 7.76 -16.55 11.72
CA GLU A 152 6.81 -16.37 12.82
C GLU A 152 5.35 -16.65 12.39
N HIS A 153 5.00 -16.40 11.12
CA HIS A 153 3.60 -16.26 10.72
C HIS A 153 3.13 -17.21 9.60
N TYR A 154 4.02 -17.92 8.90
CA TYR A 154 3.67 -18.62 7.67
C TYR A 154 2.53 -19.64 7.81
N ARG A 155 2.37 -20.26 8.99
CA ARG A 155 1.32 -21.27 9.25
C ARG A 155 -0.09 -20.69 9.29
N VAL A 156 -0.23 -19.41 9.66
CA VAL A 156 -1.53 -18.73 9.75
C VAL A 156 -1.80 -17.82 8.54
N MET A 157 -0.79 -17.58 7.71
CA MET A 157 -0.95 -16.77 6.50
C MET A 157 -1.86 -17.47 5.47
N PRO A 158 -2.79 -16.74 4.84
CA PRO A 158 -3.49 -17.22 3.67
C PRO A 158 -2.51 -17.66 2.58
N ARG A 159 -2.83 -18.77 1.88
CA ARG A 159 -1.93 -19.37 0.88
C ARG A 159 -1.52 -18.38 -0.21
N THR A 160 -2.43 -17.52 -0.67
CA THR A 160 -2.12 -16.46 -1.64
C THR A 160 -1.06 -15.49 -1.10
N MET A 161 -1.23 -15.01 0.13
CA MET A 161 -0.32 -14.07 0.77
C MET A 161 1.09 -14.64 0.90
N LEU A 162 1.18 -15.88 1.41
CA LEU A 162 2.46 -16.58 1.57
C LEU A 162 3.16 -16.74 0.21
N ARG A 163 2.46 -17.24 -0.82
CA ARG A 163 3.03 -17.44 -2.17
C ARG A 163 3.60 -16.17 -2.78
N TYR A 164 2.91 -15.04 -2.61
CA TYR A 164 3.42 -13.75 -3.08
C TYR A 164 4.69 -13.35 -2.32
N ALA A 165 4.71 -13.51 -1.00
CA ALA A 165 5.86 -13.11 -0.17
C ALA A 165 7.13 -13.90 -0.53
N ILE A 166 7.01 -15.20 -0.78
CA ILE A 166 8.13 -16.12 -1.07
C ILE A 166 8.43 -16.28 -2.57
N GLU A 167 7.83 -15.48 -3.45
CA GLU A 167 7.99 -15.65 -4.91
C GLU A 167 9.45 -15.62 -5.36
N LYS A 168 10.28 -14.80 -4.71
CA LYS A 168 11.71 -14.64 -5.04
C LYS A 168 12.63 -15.60 -4.29
N PHE A 169 12.08 -16.50 -3.47
CA PHE A 169 12.89 -17.47 -2.73
C PHE A 169 13.34 -18.60 -3.67
N PRO A 170 14.52 -19.19 -3.45
CA PRO A 170 14.92 -20.42 -4.14
C PRO A 170 13.85 -21.51 -4.00
N GLU A 171 13.63 -22.28 -5.08
CA GLU A 171 12.59 -23.32 -5.11
C GLU A 171 12.59 -24.23 -3.88
N PRO A 172 13.74 -24.80 -3.45
CA PRO A 172 13.73 -25.74 -2.32
C PRO A 172 13.27 -25.08 -1.03
N HIS A 173 13.65 -23.81 -0.82
CA HIS A 173 13.25 -23.04 0.35
C HIS A 173 11.77 -22.70 0.31
N ARG A 174 11.26 -22.32 -0.88
CA ARG A 174 9.84 -22.05 -1.10
C ARG A 174 8.96 -23.25 -0.79
N GLN A 175 9.39 -24.44 -1.19
CA GLN A 175 8.64 -25.68 -0.94
C GLN A 175 8.53 -25.99 0.56
N LYS A 176 9.59 -25.75 1.36
CA LYS A 176 9.52 -25.93 2.82
C LYS A 176 8.42 -25.07 3.45
N TYR A 177 8.32 -23.78 3.07
CA TYR A 177 7.23 -22.90 3.53
C TYR A 177 5.85 -23.45 3.15
N LEU A 178 5.69 -23.91 1.89
CA LEU A 178 4.41 -24.39 1.38
C LEU A 178 3.97 -25.74 1.98
N LYS A 179 4.92 -26.54 2.45
CA LYS A 179 4.70 -27.84 3.09
C LYS A 179 4.56 -27.77 4.60
N GLY A 180 4.95 -26.66 5.23
CA GLY A 180 4.87 -26.53 6.68
C GLY A 180 6.17 -26.87 7.42
N GLU A 181 7.30 -26.94 6.73
CA GLU A 181 8.56 -27.56 7.18
C GLU A 181 9.64 -26.52 7.56
N ILE A 182 9.23 -25.27 7.79
CA ILE A 182 10.11 -24.16 8.19
C ILE A 182 10.18 -24.06 9.72
#